data_AF-M8C9G6-F1
#
_entry.id   AF-M8C9G6-F1
#
_cell.length_a   1.000
_cell.length_b   1.000
_cell.length_c   1.000
_cell.angle_alpha   90.00
_cell.angle_beta   90.00
_cell.angle_gamma   90.00
#
_symmetry.space_group_name_H-M   'P 1'
#
loop_
_entity.id
_entity.type
_entity.pdbx_description
1 polymer ?
#
loop_
_entity_poly.entity_id
_entity_poly.type
_entity_poly.pdbx_seq_one_letter_code
_entity_poly.pdbx_strand_id
1 'polypeptide(L)'
;MSIYLVLDSEGANKDVKVRRKFSVLDKAGVPVPSLSRAYKSVQTFRPKASTSGYSKFISKADLEGSPHVIDDCFTIRCDVTVLKEIRCEEITKLKRQFVVVPPSNMCRDLGGLLESMDGADVTFHVGGQKFSAHRSVLAARSSVFKAELFGSMMENGGDPVEIGDMESDVFKSLLHFIYTDDSPPAMTREDVVMAGHLLVAADRYDVERLKLICEDKLCTHIDSDNMATSLALAEQHSCPGLKEDCFEFLASPSNF
;
A
#
# COMPACT_ATOMS: atom_id res chain seq x y z
N MET A 1 13.51 -43.44 -11.99
CA MET A 1 13.44 -42.41 -10.94
C MET A 1 12.14 -41.63 -11.05
N SER A 2 11.52 -41.37 -9.92
CA SER A 2 10.33 -40.52 -9.78
C SER A 2 10.74 -39.23 -9.08
N ILE A 3 10.14 -38.09 -9.45
CA ILE A 3 10.39 -36.81 -8.78
C ILE A 3 9.09 -36.04 -8.62
N TYR A 4 8.88 -35.44 -7.46
CA TYR A 4 7.67 -34.69 -7.13
C TYR A 4 8.03 -33.37 -6.44
N LEU A 5 7.26 -32.33 -6.77
CA LEU A 5 7.20 -31.10 -6.00
C LEU A 5 6.06 -31.25 -4.98
N VAL A 6 6.30 -30.81 -3.75
CA VAL A 6 5.34 -30.85 -2.65
C VAL A 6 5.26 -29.45 -2.04
N LEU A 7 4.04 -28.99 -1.75
CA LEU A 7 3.83 -27.78 -0.97
C LEU A 7 3.88 -28.14 0.51
N ASP A 8 4.85 -27.59 1.23
CA ASP A 8 4.92 -27.76 2.68
C ASP A 8 3.77 -26.97 3.34
N SER A 9 3.10 -27.61 4.29
CA SER A 9 1.86 -27.12 4.89
C SER A 9 2.07 -26.22 6.10
N GLU A 10 3.31 -26.09 6.62
CA GLU A 10 3.65 -25.15 7.68
C GLU A 10 3.58 -23.71 7.13
N GLY A 11 2.40 -23.08 7.25
CA GLY A 11 2.15 -21.67 6.88
C GLY A 11 1.27 -21.44 5.65
N ALA A 12 0.91 -22.48 4.87
CA ALA A 12 0.10 -22.33 3.66
C ALA A 12 -1.42 -22.34 3.97
N ASN A 13 -2.06 -21.17 3.96
CA ASN A 13 -3.53 -21.03 4.14
C ASN A 13 -4.30 -20.80 2.83
N LYS A 14 -3.63 -20.80 1.67
CA LYS A 14 -4.23 -20.51 0.35
C LYS A 14 -3.69 -21.45 -0.73
N ASP A 15 -4.50 -21.66 -1.77
CA ASP A 15 -4.11 -22.39 -2.97
C ASP A 15 -3.01 -21.62 -3.73
N VAL A 16 -1.95 -22.34 -4.16
CA VAL A 16 -0.83 -21.76 -4.89
C VAL A 16 -0.83 -22.28 -6.32
N LYS A 17 -0.89 -21.37 -7.30
CA LYS A 17 -0.78 -21.70 -8.73
C LYS A 17 0.69 -21.65 -9.14
N VAL A 18 1.22 -22.77 -9.66
CA VAL A 18 2.64 -22.94 -9.95
C VAL A 18 2.85 -23.49 -11.36
N ARG A 19 3.85 -22.96 -12.06
CA ARG A 19 4.52 -23.64 -13.18
C ARG A 19 5.85 -24.17 -12.70
N ARG A 20 6.20 -25.40 -13.09
CA ARG A 20 7.44 -26.05 -12.67
C ARG A 20 8.18 -26.71 -13.83
N LYS A 21 9.51 -26.75 -13.72
CA LYS A 21 10.40 -27.49 -14.60
C LYS A 21 11.43 -28.26 -13.78
N PHE A 22 11.62 -29.53 -14.10
CA PHE A 22 12.71 -30.33 -13.55
C PHE A 22 13.74 -30.59 -14.65
N SER A 23 15.03 -30.44 -14.32
CA SER A 23 16.13 -30.64 -15.27
C SER A 23 17.31 -31.33 -14.61
N VAL A 24 17.94 -32.29 -15.30
CA VAL A 24 19.28 -32.75 -14.94
C VAL A 24 20.30 -31.72 -15.42
N LEU A 25 21.32 -31.45 -14.61
CA LEU A 25 22.40 -30.51 -14.96
C LEU A 25 23.61 -31.24 -15.51
N ASP A 26 24.35 -30.60 -16.42
CA ASP A 26 25.66 -31.06 -16.87
C ASP A 26 26.79 -30.66 -15.90
N LYS A 27 28.04 -30.96 -16.28
CA LYS A 27 29.23 -30.65 -15.46
C LYS A 27 29.43 -29.15 -15.20
N ALA A 28 28.89 -28.30 -16.08
CA ALA A 28 28.97 -26.85 -15.97
C ALA A 28 27.77 -26.27 -15.20
N GLY A 29 26.86 -27.11 -14.69
CA GLY A 29 25.65 -26.67 -13.99
C GLY A 29 24.53 -26.20 -14.93
N VAL A 30 24.62 -26.49 -16.23
CA VAL A 30 23.64 -26.06 -17.23
C VAL A 30 22.56 -27.13 -17.41
N PRO A 31 21.26 -26.76 -17.46
CA PRO A 31 20.18 -27.71 -17.71
C PRO A 31 20.30 -28.44 -19.05
N VAL A 32 20.34 -29.77 -19.01
CA VAL A 32 20.39 -30.62 -20.19
C VAL A 32 19.00 -30.73 -20.82
N PRO A 33 18.75 -30.23 -22.05
CA PRO A 33 17.40 -30.16 -22.62
C PRO A 33 16.73 -31.52 -22.80
N SER A 34 17.48 -32.56 -23.20
CA SER A 34 16.96 -33.91 -23.38
C SER A 34 16.55 -34.59 -22.06
N LEU A 35 17.09 -34.12 -20.93
CA LEU A 35 16.77 -34.59 -19.58
C LEU A 35 15.98 -33.53 -18.77
N SER A 36 15.30 -32.63 -19.48
CA SER A 36 14.46 -31.59 -18.90
C SER A 36 12.98 -31.87 -19.17
N ARG A 37 12.14 -31.74 -18.14
CA ARG A 37 10.68 -31.84 -18.26
C ARG A 37 10.00 -30.64 -17.63
N ALA A 38 9.40 -29.80 -18.46
CA ALA A 38 8.50 -28.73 -18.05
C ALA A 38 7.05 -29.20 -18.16
N TYR A 39 6.23 -28.89 -17.16
CA TYR A 39 4.78 -29.09 -17.28
C TYR A 39 4.17 -27.87 -17.95
N LYS A 40 3.41 -28.08 -19.04
CA LYS A 40 2.92 -26.98 -19.89
C LYS A 40 1.78 -26.18 -19.25
N SER A 41 0.95 -26.81 -18.41
CA SER A 41 -0.16 -26.14 -17.74
C SER A 41 0.19 -25.69 -16.32
N VAL A 42 -0.61 -24.78 -15.79
CA VAL A 42 -0.51 -24.33 -14.41
C VAL A 42 -1.08 -25.40 -13.48
N GLN A 43 -0.34 -25.72 -12.42
CA GLN A 43 -0.78 -26.66 -11.40
C GLN A 43 -1.22 -25.90 -10.16
N THR A 44 -2.32 -26.33 -9.55
CA THR A 44 -2.81 -25.75 -8.30
C THR A 44 -2.40 -26.65 -7.16
N PHE A 45 -1.60 -26.13 -6.24
CA PHE A 45 -1.20 -26.79 -5.01
C PHE A 45 -2.07 -26.31 -3.87
N ARG A 46 -2.90 -27.22 -3.34
CA ARG A 46 -3.74 -26.99 -2.17
C ARG A 46 -3.01 -27.38 -0.88
N PRO A 47 -3.19 -26.63 0.21
CA PRO A 47 -2.69 -27.02 1.52
C PRO A 47 -3.16 -28.44 1.89
N LYS A 48 -2.26 -29.26 2.43
CA LYS A 48 -2.50 -30.61 3.00
C LYS A 48 -2.62 -31.83 2.07
N ALA A 49 -2.41 -31.75 0.75
CA ALA A 49 -2.34 -33.00 -0.05
C ALA A 49 -1.78 -32.87 -1.48
N SER A 50 -1.38 -31.69 -1.94
CA SER A 50 -1.03 -31.55 -3.36
C SER A 50 0.43 -31.90 -3.62
N THR A 51 0.65 -33.05 -4.23
CA THR A 51 1.94 -33.43 -4.82
C THR A 51 1.81 -33.43 -6.32
N SER A 52 2.85 -32.98 -7.02
CA SER A 52 2.86 -33.07 -8.47
C SER A 52 4.26 -33.31 -8.99
N GLY A 53 4.38 -34.32 -9.85
CA GLY A 53 5.67 -34.79 -10.30
C GLY A 53 5.60 -35.59 -11.57
N TYR A 54 6.60 -36.43 -11.75
CA TYR A 54 6.66 -37.45 -12.78
C TYR A 54 6.98 -38.78 -12.10
N SER A 55 6.05 -39.73 -12.20
CA SER A 55 6.25 -41.11 -11.72
C SER A 55 7.30 -41.87 -12.53
N LYS A 56 7.63 -41.39 -13.73
CA LYS A 56 8.72 -41.87 -14.59
C LYS A 56 9.47 -40.69 -15.19
N PHE A 57 10.24 -39.98 -14.37
CA PHE A 57 11.00 -38.81 -14.81
C PHE A 57 12.15 -39.19 -15.76
N ILE A 58 12.97 -40.14 -15.34
CA ILE A 58 14.07 -40.74 -16.11
C ILE A 58 14.17 -42.22 -15.74
N SER A 59 14.47 -43.10 -16.70
CA SER A 59 14.70 -44.51 -16.39
C SER A 59 16.04 -44.70 -15.70
N LYS A 60 16.22 -45.84 -15.01
CA LYS A 60 17.50 -46.15 -14.36
C LYS A 60 18.62 -46.30 -15.40
N ALA A 61 18.36 -47.02 -16.49
CA ALA A 61 19.31 -47.22 -17.58
C ALA A 61 19.73 -45.91 -18.26
N ASP A 62 18.79 -44.99 -18.50
CA ASP A 62 19.10 -43.69 -19.13
C ASP A 62 19.90 -42.77 -18.20
N LEU A 63 19.70 -42.89 -16.88
CA LEU A 63 20.44 -42.12 -15.89
C LEU A 63 21.86 -42.69 -15.72
N GLU A 64 22.01 -44.01 -15.56
CA GLU A 64 23.31 -44.67 -15.42
C GLU A 64 24.15 -44.59 -16.71
N GLY A 65 23.51 -44.60 -17.88
CA GLY A 65 24.16 -44.38 -19.17
C GLY A 65 24.45 -42.90 -19.48
N SER A 66 24.06 -41.97 -18.60
CA SER A 66 24.21 -40.54 -18.84
C SER A 66 25.64 -40.07 -18.54
N PRO A 67 26.26 -39.25 -19.40
CA PRO A 67 27.57 -38.64 -19.11
C PRO A 67 27.50 -37.58 -17.99
N HIS A 68 26.30 -37.31 -17.46
CA HIS A 68 26.03 -36.32 -16.43
C HIS A 68 25.99 -36.92 -15.02
N VAL A 69 26.16 -38.24 -14.89
CA VAL A 69 26.51 -38.87 -13.61
C VAL A 69 28.03 -38.79 -13.46
N ILE A 70 28.50 -38.11 -12.42
CA ILE A 70 29.92 -37.87 -12.13
C ILE A 70 30.16 -38.35 -10.71
N ASP A 71 31.11 -39.26 -10.52
CA ASP A 71 31.45 -39.81 -9.20
C ASP A 71 30.21 -40.32 -8.44
N ASP A 72 29.36 -41.07 -9.16
CA ASP A 72 28.09 -41.64 -8.67
C ASP A 72 27.06 -40.58 -8.22
N CYS A 73 27.26 -39.32 -8.63
CA CYS A 73 26.40 -38.19 -8.28
C CYS A 73 25.79 -37.55 -9.53
N PHE A 74 24.57 -37.04 -9.41
CA PHE A 74 23.91 -36.23 -10.44
C PHE A 74 23.10 -35.12 -9.77
N THR A 75 22.92 -34.01 -10.47
CA THR A 75 22.22 -32.84 -9.94
C THR A 75 20.91 -32.62 -10.64
N ILE A 76 19.84 -32.43 -9.87
CA ILE A 76 18.53 -32.03 -10.37
C ILE A 76 18.26 -30.58 -9.97
N ARG A 77 17.85 -29.77 -10.94
CA ARG A 77 17.32 -28.42 -10.73
C ARG A 77 15.80 -28.43 -10.84
N CYS A 78 15.13 -27.80 -9.88
CA CYS A 78 13.70 -27.51 -9.92
C CYS A 78 13.50 -25.99 -10.09
N ASP A 79 13.03 -25.56 -11.25
CA ASP A 79 12.59 -24.18 -11.44
C ASP A 79 11.09 -24.08 -11.12
N VAL A 80 10.75 -23.18 -10.19
CA VAL A 80 9.38 -22.96 -9.71
C VAL A 80 8.97 -21.53 -10.02
N THR A 81 7.89 -21.34 -10.77
CA THR A 81 7.29 -20.04 -11.07
C THR A 81 5.92 -19.95 -10.40
N VAL A 82 5.82 -19.11 -9.38
CA VAL A 82 4.56 -18.86 -8.66
C VAL A 82 3.75 -17.81 -9.41
N LEU A 83 2.51 -18.14 -9.74
CA LEU A 83 1.58 -17.23 -10.40
C LEU A 83 0.68 -16.59 -9.34
N LYS A 84 0.90 -15.31 -9.08
CA LYS A 84 -0.04 -14.48 -8.33
C LYS A 84 -1.18 -14.10 -9.27
N GLU A 85 -2.43 -14.23 -8.81
CA GLU A 85 -3.57 -13.67 -9.55
C GLU A 85 -3.39 -12.15 -9.61
N ILE A 86 -3.10 -11.62 -10.79
CA ILE A 86 -3.26 -10.19 -11.05
C ILE A 86 -4.76 -9.97 -11.15
N ARG A 87 -5.39 -9.50 -10.08
CA ARG A 87 -6.73 -8.91 -10.18
C ARG A 87 -6.55 -7.60 -10.93
N CYS A 88 -6.81 -7.59 -12.23
CA CYS A 88 -7.18 -6.35 -12.89
C CYS A 88 -8.59 -6.03 -12.41
N GLU A 89 -8.75 -4.94 -11.67
CA GLU A 89 -10.05 -4.29 -11.55
C GLU A 89 -10.55 -4.03 -12.98
N GLU A 90 -11.72 -4.56 -13.32
CA GLU A 90 -12.26 -4.48 -14.66
C GLU A 90 -12.41 -3.02 -15.07
N ILE A 91 -11.49 -2.49 -15.88
CA ILE A 91 -11.77 -1.29 -16.65
C ILE A 91 -12.85 -1.70 -17.64
N THR A 92 -14.08 -1.27 -17.35
CA THR A 92 -15.29 -1.26 -18.18
C THR A 92 -15.02 -0.99 -19.67
N LYS A 93 -14.48 -1.97 -20.39
CA LYS A 93 -14.20 -1.87 -21.83
C LYS A 93 -14.93 -2.98 -22.55
N LEU A 94 -16.25 -2.83 -22.61
CA LEU A 94 -17.03 -3.17 -23.81
C LEU A 94 -18.41 -2.47 -23.82
N LYS A 95 -18.46 -1.16 -23.52
CA LYS A 95 -19.61 -0.34 -23.94
C LYS A 95 -19.15 0.51 -25.13
N ARG A 96 -19.82 0.37 -26.28
CA ARG A 96 -19.68 1.31 -27.40
C ARG A 96 -20.10 2.69 -26.91
N GLN A 97 -19.13 3.51 -26.51
CA GLN A 97 -19.37 4.88 -26.07
C GLN A 97 -19.40 5.77 -27.32
N PHE A 98 -20.59 6.16 -27.76
CA PHE A 98 -20.77 7.14 -28.85
C PHE A 98 -20.61 8.59 -28.36
N VAL A 99 -20.54 8.80 -27.04
CA VAL A 99 -20.44 10.10 -26.39
C VAL A 99 -19.27 10.06 -25.40
N VAL A 100 -18.35 11.03 -25.51
CA VAL A 100 -17.25 11.21 -24.56
C VAL A 100 -17.81 11.98 -23.36
N VAL A 101 -17.81 11.34 -22.18
CA VAL A 101 -18.14 12.01 -20.92
C VAL A 101 -16.85 12.57 -20.32
N PRO A 102 -16.75 13.89 -20.07
CA PRO A 102 -15.57 14.45 -19.42
C PRO A 102 -15.44 13.92 -17.98
N PRO A 103 -14.21 13.86 -17.43
CA PRO A 103 -14.01 13.48 -16.03
C PRO A 103 -14.66 14.52 -15.09
N SER A 104 -14.98 14.09 -13.87
CA SER A 104 -15.48 15.00 -12.83
C SER A 104 -14.48 16.12 -12.55
N ASN A 105 -14.97 17.35 -12.43
CA ASN A 105 -14.19 18.52 -12.05
C ASN A 105 -14.59 19.11 -10.69
N MET A 106 -15.45 18.42 -9.93
CA MET A 106 -15.98 18.90 -8.64
C MET A 106 -14.88 19.31 -7.66
N CYS A 107 -13.83 18.50 -7.49
CA CYS A 107 -12.69 18.80 -6.62
C CYS A 107 -11.95 20.08 -7.04
N ARG A 108 -11.81 20.30 -8.35
CA ARG A 108 -11.17 21.51 -8.89
C ARG A 108 -12.04 22.73 -8.64
N ASP A 109 -13.34 22.61 -8.86
CA ASP A 109 -14.28 23.71 -8.68
C ASP A 109 -14.38 24.11 -7.18
N LEU A 110 -14.37 23.13 -6.26
CA LEU A 110 -14.25 23.38 -4.82
C LEU A 110 -12.89 23.98 -4.44
N GLY A 111 -11.79 23.53 -5.04
CA GLY A 111 -10.48 24.17 -4.87
C GLY A 111 -10.50 25.65 -5.26
N GLY A 112 -11.14 25.98 -6.39
CA GLY A 112 -11.33 27.37 -6.81
C GLY A 112 -12.18 28.19 -5.84
N LEU A 113 -13.14 27.56 -5.15
CA LEU A 113 -13.91 28.22 -4.08
C LEU A 113 -13.02 28.57 -2.88
N LEU A 114 -12.10 27.68 -2.50
CA LEU A 114 -11.11 27.96 -1.46
C LEU A 114 -10.14 29.07 -1.88
N GLU A 115 -9.77 29.17 -3.16
CA GLU A 115 -8.84 30.23 -3.63
C GLU A 115 -9.51 31.61 -3.74
N SER A 116 -10.75 31.65 -4.24
CA SER A 116 -11.51 32.90 -4.43
C SER A 116 -12.06 33.47 -3.12
N MET A 117 -12.34 32.61 -2.14
CA MET A 117 -13.02 32.95 -0.88
C MET A 117 -14.44 33.52 -1.06
N ASP A 118 -15.06 33.26 -2.21
CA ASP A 118 -16.41 33.73 -2.52
C ASP A 118 -17.45 33.10 -1.59
N GLY A 119 -18.03 33.90 -0.70
CA GLY A 119 -19.04 33.43 0.25
C GLY A 119 -18.47 32.80 1.52
N ALA A 120 -17.18 33.01 1.82
CA ALA A 120 -16.58 32.59 3.07
C ALA A 120 -17.31 33.20 4.29
N ASP A 121 -17.64 32.37 5.27
CA ASP A 121 -18.49 32.69 6.43
C ASP A 121 -17.85 32.28 7.77
N VAL A 122 -16.57 31.90 7.75
CA VAL A 122 -15.75 31.65 8.93
C VAL A 122 -14.31 32.07 8.68
N THR A 123 -13.64 32.56 9.73
CA THR A 123 -12.20 32.87 9.73
C THR A 123 -11.54 32.13 10.87
N PHE A 124 -10.41 31.47 10.60
CA PHE A 124 -9.56 30.83 11.59
C PHE A 124 -8.27 31.63 11.79
N HIS A 125 -7.78 31.66 13.01
CA HIS A 125 -6.45 32.16 13.35
C HIS A 125 -5.56 30.98 13.74
N VAL A 126 -4.50 30.74 12.96
CA VAL A 126 -3.62 29.58 13.11
C VAL A 126 -2.17 30.00 12.92
N GLY A 127 -1.33 29.80 13.93
CA GLY A 127 0.09 30.16 13.86
C GLY A 127 0.34 31.64 13.49
N GLY A 128 -0.54 32.55 13.93
CA GLY A 128 -0.46 33.98 13.60
C GLY A 128 -0.97 34.35 12.19
N GLN A 129 -1.45 33.39 11.39
CA GLN A 129 -2.05 33.62 10.09
C GLN A 129 -3.58 33.51 10.14
N LYS A 130 -4.27 34.22 9.24
CA LYS A 130 -5.72 34.16 9.10
C LYS A 130 -6.12 33.32 7.90
N PHE A 131 -7.10 32.44 8.08
CA PHE A 131 -7.64 31.58 7.04
C PHE A 131 -9.15 31.72 6.96
N SER A 132 -9.65 32.26 5.85
CA SER A 132 -11.09 32.26 5.55
C SER A 132 -11.51 30.91 4.96
N ALA A 133 -12.73 30.47 5.26
CA ALA A 133 -13.30 29.22 4.75
C ALA A 133 -14.83 29.23 4.79
N HIS A 134 -15.43 28.11 4.42
CA HIS A 134 -16.88 27.89 4.32
C HIS A 134 -17.32 26.85 5.34
N ARG A 135 -18.14 27.23 6.31
CA ARG A 135 -18.62 26.35 7.39
C ARG A 135 -19.28 25.09 6.83
N SER A 136 -20.09 25.24 5.78
CA SER A 136 -20.82 24.15 5.14
C SER A 136 -19.89 23.08 4.54
N VAL A 137 -18.81 23.50 3.88
CA VAL A 137 -17.82 22.57 3.29
C VAL A 137 -17.07 21.85 4.41
N LEU A 138 -16.59 22.59 5.41
CA LEU A 138 -15.87 22.02 6.55
C LEU A 138 -16.73 21.01 7.32
N ALA A 139 -17.97 21.37 7.64
CA ALA A 139 -18.91 20.51 8.36
C ALA A 139 -19.36 19.28 7.56
N ALA A 140 -19.36 19.35 6.23
CA ALA A 140 -19.64 18.19 5.39
C ALA A 140 -18.48 17.18 5.36
N ARG A 141 -17.26 17.64 5.64
CA ARG A 141 -16.02 16.87 5.45
C ARG A 141 -15.31 16.50 6.77
N SER A 142 -15.78 17.05 7.89
CA SER A 142 -15.27 16.81 9.23
C SER A 142 -16.40 16.87 10.25
N SER A 143 -16.57 15.79 11.02
CA SER A 143 -17.57 15.74 12.09
C SER A 143 -17.24 16.71 13.23
N VAL A 144 -15.94 16.94 13.47
CA VAL A 144 -15.43 17.88 14.48
C VAL A 144 -15.74 19.31 14.08
N PHE A 145 -15.42 19.73 12.85
CA PHE A 145 -15.82 21.06 12.37
C PHE A 145 -17.33 21.23 12.34
N LYS A 146 -18.10 20.17 12.04
CA LYS A 146 -19.56 20.24 12.12
C LYS A 146 -20.04 20.55 13.54
N ALA A 147 -19.49 19.87 14.54
CA ALA A 147 -19.83 20.11 15.94
C ALA A 147 -19.38 21.50 16.42
N GLU A 148 -18.19 21.94 16.03
CA GLU A 148 -17.61 23.23 16.41
C GLU A 148 -18.33 24.42 15.75
N LEU A 149 -18.68 24.29 14.47
CA LEU A 149 -19.28 25.38 13.67
C LEU A 149 -20.81 25.37 13.64
N PHE A 150 -21.48 24.29 14.01
CA PHE A 150 -22.96 24.24 14.02
C PHE A 150 -23.54 23.70 15.33
N GLY A 151 -22.70 23.30 16.29
CA GLY A 151 -23.14 22.83 17.59
C GLY A 151 -23.42 23.95 18.59
N SER A 152 -23.79 23.55 19.81
CA SER A 152 -24.08 24.46 20.92
C SER A 152 -22.87 25.22 21.47
N MET A 153 -21.66 24.90 20.98
CA MET A 153 -20.39 25.54 21.34
C MET A 153 -20.01 26.71 20.42
N MET A 154 -20.92 27.15 19.55
CA MET A 154 -20.67 28.31 18.68
C MET A 154 -20.40 29.56 19.53
N GLU A 155 -19.12 29.91 19.68
CA GLU A 155 -18.72 31.23 20.12
C GLU A 155 -19.28 32.27 19.13
N ASN A 156 -19.71 33.41 19.65
CA ASN A 156 -20.56 34.38 18.96
C ASN A 156 -20.15 34.58 17.49
N GLY A 157 -21.14 34.50 16.59
CA GLY A 157 -21.00 34.25 15.15
C GLY A 157 -20.29 35.29 14.28
N GLY A 158 -19.28 35.99 14.80
CA GLY A 158 -18.39 36.88 14.04
C GLY A 158 -16.93 36.86 14.51
N ASP A 159 -16.61 36.21 15.63
CA ASP A 159 -15.23 36.15 16.12
C ASP A 159 -14.43 35.05 15.39
N PRO A 160 -13.14 35.29 15.08
CA PRO A 160 -12.28 34.27 14.50
C PRO A 160 -12.10 33.07 15.41
N VAL A 161 -12.08 31.87 14.84
CA VAL A 161 -11.82 30.62 15.56
C VAL A 161 -10.31 30.46 15.76
N GLU A 162 -9.85 30.42 17.01
CA GLU A 162 -8.44 30.29 17.36
C GLU A 162 -7.98 28.82 17.38
N ILE A 163 -6.92 28.50 16.66
CA ILE A 163 -6.27 27.17 16.65
C ILE A 163 -4.81 27.35 17.10
N GLY A 164 -4.55 27.09 18.38
CA GLY A 164 -3.22 27.29 18.98
C GLY A 164 -2.20 26.21 18.66
N ASP A 165 -2.61 24.93 18.67
CA ASP A 165 -1.69 23.78 18.55
C ASP A 165 -1.58 23.26 17.11
N MET A 166 -1.37 24.17 16.15
CA MET A 166 -1.19 23.81 14.75
C MET A 166 -0.36 24.84 14.00
N GLU A 167 0.59 24.35 13.20
CA GLU A 167 1.33 25.21 12.27
C GLU A 167 0.43 25.65 11.11
N SER A 168 0.61 26.89 10.67
CA SER A 168 -0.18 27.48 9.58
C SER A 168 -0.11 26.70 8.26
N ASP A 169 1.05 26.12 7.91
CA ASP A 169 1.21 25.30 6.70
C ASP A 169 0.50 23.94 6.79
N VAL A 170 0.43 23.36 7.98
CA VAL A 170 -0.32 22.12 8.26
C VAL A 170 -1.82 22.39 8.11
N PHE A 171 -2.32 23.49 8.68
CA PHE A 171 -3.73 23.87 8.56
C PHE A 171 -4.11 24.21 7.11
N LYS A 172 -3.24 24.92 6.39
CA LYS A 172 -3.42 25.18 4.96
C LYS A 172 -3.52 23.88 4.15
N SER A 173 -2.71 22.89 4.49
CA SER A 173 -2.72 21.58 3.86
C SER A 173 -3.99 20.79 4.17
N LEU A 174 -4.46 20.84 5.42
CA LEU A 174 -5.73 20.26 5.84
C LEU A 174 -6.90 20.90 5.08
N LEU A 175 -6.95 22.23 4.99
CA LEU A 175 -7.98 22.94 4.23
C LEU A 175 -7.96 22.53 2.75
N HIS A 176 -6.78 22.50 2.12
CA HIS A 176 -6.68 22.07 0.73
C HIS A 176 -7.31 20.69 0.54
N PHE A 177 -6.94 19.71 1.37
CA PHE A 177 -7.48 18.36 1.29
C PHE A 177 -9.00 18.30 1.52
N ILE A 178 -9.52 19.10 2.46
CA ILE A 178 -10.96 19.14 2.73
C ILE A 178 -11.75 19.54 1.47
N TYR A 179 -11.24 20.50 0.70
CA TYR A 179 -11.91 21.01 -0.50
C TYR A 179 -11.66 20.15 -1.75
N THR A 180 -10.45 19.61 -1.92
CA THR A 180 -10.05 18.95 -3.17
C THR A 180 -10.00 17.43 -3.08
N ASP A 181 -9.97 16.87 -1.86
CA ASP A 181 -9.69 15.43 -1.60
C ASP A 181 -8.37 14.95 -2.23
N ASP A 182 -7.46 15.89 -2.54
CA ASP A 182 -6.16 15.65 -3.17
C ASP A 182 -5.01 15.95 -2.21
N SER A 183 -3.89 15.27 -2.42
CA SER A 183 -2.69 15.43 -1.59
C SER A 183 -2.27 16.91 -1.57
N PRO A 184 -2.01 17.48 -0.40
CA PRO A 184 -1.64 18.89 -0.31
C PRO A 184 -0.34 19.18 -1.05
N PRO A 185 -0.21 20.33 -1.74
CA PRO A 185 1.03 20.69 -2.44
C PRO A 185 2.26 20.75 -1.53
N ALA A 186 2.06 21.11 -0.25
CA ALA A 186 3.12 21.15 0.76
C ALA A 186 3.58 19.76 1.22
N MET A 187 2.80 18.72 0.93
CA MET A 187 3.15 17.34 1.25
C MET A 187 4.03 16.75 0.12
N THR A 188 5.19 17.34 -0.15
CA THR A 188 6.17 16.79 -1.12
C THR A 188 6.54 15.37 -0.72
N ARG A 189 6.87 14.50 -1.67
CA ARG A 189 7.08 13.05 -1.41
C ARG A 189 8.02 12.77 -0.24
N GLU A 190 8.99 13.64 -0.02
CA GLU A 190 10.06 13.50 0.96
C GLU A 190 9.78 14.16 2.32
N ASP A 191 8.69 14.91 2.49
CA ASP A 191 8.40 15.62 3.74
C ASP A 191 7.64 14.74 4.76
N VAL A 192 8.39 13.87 5.43
CA VAL A 192 7.94 12.97 6.50
C VAL A 192 7.45 13.75 7.72
N VAL A 193 8.08 14.90 8.02
CA VAL A 193 7.70 15.76 9.15
C VAL A 193 6.32 16.37 8.92
N MET A 194 6.10 16.95 7.74
CA MET A 194 4.77 17.46 7.36
C MET A 194 3.72 16.35 7.36
N ALA A 195 4.05 15.14 6.90
CA ALA A 195 3.13 14.00 6.95
C ALA A 195 2.74 13.64 8.40
N GLY A 196 3.69 13.64 9.33
CA GLY A 196 3.43 13.42 10.75
C GLY A 196 2.52 14.50 11.35
N HIS A 197 2.84 15.79 11.15
CA HIS A 197 2.00 16.88 11.65
C HIS A 197 0.60 16.86 11.03
N LEU A 198 0.48 16.53 9.75
CA LEU A 198 -0.80 16.46 9.07
C LEU A 198 -1.61 15.23 9.48
N LEU A 199 -0.97 14.12 9.86
CA LEU A 199 -1.64 12.96 10.48
C LEU A 199 -2.32 13.39 11.78
N VAL A 200 -1.59 14.09 12.65
CA VAL A 200 -2.13 14.62 13.93
C VAL A 200 -3.33 15.54 13.66
N ALA A 201 -3.21 16.42 12.65
CA ALA A 201 -4.28 17.33 12.26
C ALA A 201 -5.50 16.59 11.70
N ALA A 202 -5.29 15.60 10.84
CA ALA A 202 -6.35 14.81 10.23
C ALA A 202 -7.11 13.99 11.29
N ASP A 203 -6.40 13.41 12.25
CA ASP A 203 -7.00 12.71 13.40
C ASP A 203 -7.81 13.67 14.28
N ARG A 204 -7.24 14.84 14.63
CA ARG A 204 -7.91 15.88 15.42
C ARG A 204 -9.24 16.33 14.82
N TYR A 205 -9.30 16.46 13.50
CA TYR A 205 -10.49 16.93 12.79
C TYR A 205 -11.31 15.82 12.14
N ASP A 206 -11.06 14.54 12.45
CA ASP A 206 -11.80 13.40 11.90
C ASP A 206 -11.88 13.39 10.36
N VAL A 207 -10.72 13.58 9.72
CA VAL A 207 -10.55 13.52 8.26
C VAL A 207 -9.83 12.20 7.92
N GLU A 208 -10.53 11.09 8.14
CA GLU A 208 -9.96 9.73 8.14
C GLU A 208 -9.16 9.38 6.87
N ARG A 209 -9.67 9.75 5.68
CA ARG A 209 -8.95 9.47 4.43
C ARG A 209 -7.58 10.16 4.38
N LEU A 210 -7.47 11.38 4.90
CA LEU A 210 -6.18 12.09 4.96
C LEU A 210 -5.25 11.42 5.96
N LYS A 211 -5.78 11.02 7.12
CA LYS A 211 -5.03 10.29 8.15
C LYS A 211 -4.39 9.02 7.58
N LEU A 212 -5.15 8.22 6.84
CA LEU A 212 -4.65 7.00 6.19
C LEU A 212 -3.60 7.29 5.09
N ILE A 213 -3.75 8.37 4.34
CA ILE A 213 -2.73 8.80 3.35
C ILE A 213 -1.44 9.20 4.05
N CYS A 214 -1.52 9.93 5.16
CA CYS A 214 -0.33 10.25 5.96
C CYS A 214 0.30 8.99 6.56
N GLU A 215 -0.52 8.04 7.06
CA GLU A 215 -0.05 6.76 7.58
C GLU A 215 0.76 5.98 6.54
N ASP A 216 0.20 5.76 5.34
CA ASP A 216 0.88 5.08 4.23
C ASP A 216 2.21 5.75 3.85
N LYS A 217 2.23 7.08 3.87
CA LYS A 217 3.44 7.84 3.57
C LYS A 217 4.53 7.68 4.63
N LEU A 218 4.15 7.67 5.91
CA LEU A 218 5.08 7.42 7.01
C LEU A 218 5.64 5.99 6.95
N CYS A 219 4.79 5.00 6.65
CA CYS A 219 5.17 3.59 6.47
C CYS A 219 6.29 3.43 5.42
N THR A 220 6.16 4.12 4.29
CA THR A 220 7.12 4.02 3.17
C THR A 220 8.47 4.71 3.41
N HIS A 221 8.62 5.47 4.50
CA HIS A 221 9.83 6.27 4.79
C HIS A 221 10.39 6.04 6.21
N ILE A 222 10.09 4.90 6.84
CA ILE A 222 10.67 4.58 8.15
C ILE A 222 12.19 4.38 8.03
N ASP A 223 12.94 5.05 8.90
CA ASP A 223 14.38 4.91 9.05
C ASP A 223 14.80 4.93 10.52
N SER A 224 16.11 4.81 10.79
CA SER A 224 16.65 4.80 12.16
C SER A 224 16.38 6.09 12.94
N ASP A 225 16.26 7.22 12.24
CA ASP A 225 16.16 8.55 12.85
C ASP A 225 14.69 8.86 13.20
N ASN A 226 13.75 8.37 12.40
CA ASN A 226 12.33 8.64 12.55
C ASN A 226 11.50 7.46 13.12
N MET A 227 12.10 6.29 13.35
CA MET A 227 11.38 5.12 13.86
C MET A 227 10.70 5.39 15.22
N ALA A 228 11.41 6.00 16.17
CA ALA A 228 10.88 6.24 17.51
C ALA A 228 9.70 7.23 17.49
N THR A 229 9.79 8.28 16.66
CA THR A 229 8.72 9.27 16.50
C THR A 229 7.54 8.69 15.74
N SER A 230 7.78 7.89 14.71
CA SER A 230 6.73 7.19 13.94
C SER A 230 5.94 6.19 14.79
N LEU A 231 6.63 5.42 15.64
CA LEU A 231 5.97 4.49 16.57
C LEU A 231 5.13 5.24 17.59
N ALA A 232 5.64 6.34 18.16
CA ALA A 232 4.89 7.17 19.09
C ALA A 232 3.62 7.76 18.44
N LEU A 233 3.73 8.28 17.21
CA LEU A 233 2.58 8.75 16.43
C LEU A 233 1.56 7.64 16.19
N ALA A 234 2.02 6.45 15.83
CA ALA A 234 1.16 5.31 15.56
C ALA A 234 0.34 4.89 16.78
N GLU A 235 0.96 4.88 17.96
CA GLU A 235 0.27 4.57 19.20
C GLU A 235 -0.70 5.67 19.63
N GLN A 236 -0.27 6.93 19.56
CA GLN A 236 -1.07 8.08 20.00
C GLN A 236 -2.32 8.27 19.13
N HIS A 237 -2.19 8.07 17.82
CA HIS A 237 -3.27 8.32 16.85
C HIS A 237 -3.93 7.04 16.34
N SER A 238 -3.65 5.88 16.94
CA SER A 238 -4.25 4.59 16.57
C SER A 238 -4.07 4.25 15.08
N CYS A 239 -2.83 4.25 14.60
CA CYS A 239 -2.45 3.92 13.22
C CYS A 239 -1.83 2.50 13.18
N PRO A 240 -2.62 1.44 12.92
CA PRO A 240 -2.15 0.07 13.06
C PRO A 240 -1.13 -0.35 12.00
N GLY A 241 -1.24 0.16 10.76
CA GLY A 241 -0.30 -0.15 9.68
C GLY A 241 1.08 0.42 9.98
N LEU A 242 1.13 1.70 10.40
CA LEU A 242 2.40 2.33 10.81
C LEU A 242 3.03 1.62 12.00
N LYS A 243 2.21 1.16 12.96
CA LYS A 243 2.69 0.39 14.11
C LYS A 243 3.31 -0.94 13.70
N GLU A 244 2.68 -1.66 12.78
CA GLU A 244 3.17 -2.95 12.27
C GLU A 244 4.50 -2.75 11.52
N ASP A 245 4.58 -1.77 10.62
CA ASP A 245 5.81 -1.45 9.87
C ASP A 245 6.97 -1.03 10.79
N CYS A 246 6.69 -0.26 11.86
CA CYS A 246 7.71 0.04 12.88
C CYS A 246 8.23 -1.23 13.57
N PHE A 247 7.37 -2.20 13.90
CA PHE A 247 7.81 -3.46 14.51
C PHE A 247 8.58 -4.35 13.54
N GLU A 248 8.19 -4.41 12.27
CA GLU A 248 8.95 -5.11 11.24
C GLU A 248 10.35 -4.51 11.07
N PHE A 249 10.46 -3.17 11.09
CA PHE A 249 11.74 -2.47 11.02
C PHE A 249 12.65 -2.83 12.21
N LEU A 250 12.09 -2.85 13.44
CA LEU A 250 12.81 -3.23 14.67
C LEU A 250 13.25 -4.70 14.68
N ALA A 251 12.48 -5.60 14.06
CA ALA A 251 12.76 -7.03 14.03
C ALA A 251 13.90 -7.40 13.07
N SER A 252 14.30 -6.50 12.16
CA SER A 252 15.35 -6.73 11.18
C SER A 252 16.74 -6.32 11.72
N PRO A 253 17.68 -7.25 11.94
CA PRO A 253 18.99 -6.95 12.52
C PRO A 253 19.91 -6.12 11.60
N SER A 254 19.55 -5.97 10.32
CA SER A 254 20.34 -5.22 9.33
C SER A 254 20.06 -3.71 9.33
N ASN A 255 19.11 -3.25 10.15
CA ASN A 255 18.64 -1.87 10.17
C ASN A 255 19.31 -1.01 11.26
N PHE A 256 20.29 -1.57 11.98
CA PHE A 256 21.07 -0.92 13.04
C PHE A 256 22.58 -1.09 12.81
#